data_AF-A0A7J6JPQ3-F1
#
_entry.id   AF-A0A7J6JPQ3-F1
#
_cell.length_a   1.000
_cell.length_b   1.000
_cell.length_c   1.000
_cell.angle_alpha   90.00
_cell.angle_beta   90.00
_cell.angle_gamma   90.00
#
_symmetry.space_group_name_H-M   'P 1'
#
loop_
_entity.id
_entity.type
_entity.pdbx_description
1 polymer ?
#
loop_
_entity_poly.entity_id
_entity_poly.type
_entity_poly.pdbx_seq_one_letter_code
_entity_poly.pdbx_strand_id
1 'polypeptide(L)'
;MIVIPALYHEPPEAEWPFSININTVIALLTTLMRATMLVAVAEVIGQMKWRFFDDQQRPLADLQHFDRASRGVLGSVKIIWVARSSFVTVVAALVMVTSVAVGPFTQQAVSTVPCSQAIPGLKASLPISHYVPGRRSKLSSADGVYMDADMRGAMINGLVNPTSNDNSVQPICETGNCTFPSSSTGVTHSSIGMCSLCFDTTSFVSVQDEIFNTTGYFSPTLYALPNNQFLEILRDKWFASNATNLEWAKQSFPAGFKTLARIAFANVTILSFTQAPCTREKDGTMLCPRPVQDFRLPYIRTTKEEASVMAVSCTLYPCLRNYHAEVTRGKLVERIISTEPVSRLNSYDFKVLQLPCFVDGVEYDLGNISQVPHADSTTTTVNGSDYRVPETCLYRVGRLYGSALSKFLQADLLRGYCRFPSSLGGMPDCQTQWWLAPLYHNLTATFDSVSDSFEQLAVAITTQFRITGSSNETFSLTGYREAVFGSVLGTTVCTRFDWQWVLLPITLVFATAILLIFAVAQSWTDPAVPVWKTSILPLLLYNKVESSHDEGMPTLDLDELQKVAETAKAKFQTRTSARIEGDLME
;
A
#
# COMPACT_ATOMS: atom_id res chain seq x y z
N MET A 1 -12.43 -18.33 -31.20
CA MET A 1 -11.34 -17.95 -30.27
C MET A 1 -11.88 -16.79 -29.45
N ILE A 2 -12.26 -17.04 -28.20
CA ILE A 2 -12.60 -15.95 -27.28
C ILE A 2 -11.26 -15.48 -26.71
N VAL A 3 -10.82 -14.29 -27.12
CA VAL A 3 -9.62 -13.64 -26.59
C VAL A 3 -10.07 -12.85 -25.38
N ILE A 4 -9.75 -13.35 -24.18
CA ILE A 4 -9.88 -12.55 -22.96
C ILE A 4 -8.60 -11.71 -22.87
N PRO A 5 -8.68 -10.37 -22.96
CA PRO A 5 -7.50 -9.52 -22.93
C PRO A 5 -6.87 -9.58 -21.54
N ALA A 6 -5.63 -10.05 -21.47
CA ALA A 6 -4.78 -9.91 -20.30
C ALA A 6 -4.22 -8.49 -20.25
N LEU A 7 -5.03 -7.51 -19.83
CA LEU A 7 -4.57 -6.16 -19.54
C LEU A 7 -5.35 -5.57 -18.36
N TYR A 8 -4.61 -5.46 -17.24
CA TYR A 8 -4.70 -4.39 -16.25
C TYR A 8 -5.96 -4.31 -15.35
N HIS A 9 -5.72 -4.52 -14.05
CA HIS A 9 -6.57 -4.16 -12.90
C HIS A 9 -8.06 -4.45 -13.05
N GLU A 10 -8.49 -5.66 -12.70
CA GLU A 10 -9.91 -5.96 -12.63
C GLU A 10 -10.54 -5.36 -11.35
N PRO A 11 -11.60 -4.53 -11.49
CA PRO A 11 -12.55 -4.21 -10.42
C PRO A 11 -13.35 -5.49 -10.06
N PRO A 12 -14.19 -5.51 -9.00
CA PRO A 12 -14.59 -6.76 -8.33
C PRO A 12 -15.13 -7.77 -9.33
N GLU A 13 -14.52 -8.97 -9.34
CA GLU A 13 -14.93 -10.10 -10.18
C GLU A 13 -16.45 -10.23 -10.06
N ALA A 14 -17.15 -10.01 -11.18
CA ALA A 14 -18.54 -10.37 -11.29
C ALA A 14 -18.63 -11.86 -10.95
N GLU A 15 -19.42 -12.20 -9.93
CA GLU A 15 -19.65 -13.60 -9.54
C GLU A 15 -19.90 -14.41 -10.81
N TRP A 16 -19.05 -15.41 -11.05
CA TRP A 16 -19.14 -16.25 -12.23
C TRP A 16 -20.58 -16.79 -12.32
N PRO A 17 -21.39 -16.32 -13.30
CA PRO A 17 -22.85 -16.42 -13.23
C PRO A 17 -23.36 -17.81 -13.64
N PHE A 18 -22.45 -18.70 -14.06
CA PHE A 18 -22.80 -20.02 -14.53
C PHE A 18 -22.56 -21.07 -13.43
N SER A 19 -23.45 -22.05 -13.34
CA SER A 19 -23.33 -23.18 -12.41
C SER A 19 -22.17 -24.14 -12.74
N ILE A 20 -21.50 -23.95 -13.88
CA ILE A 20 -20.41 -24.79 -14.36
C ILE A 20 -19.08 -24.12 -14.02
N ASN A 21 -18.18 -24.83 -13.34
CA ASN A 21 -16.83 -24.33 -12.98
C ASN A 21 -16.02 -23.89 -14.23
N ILE A 22 -15.28 -22.79 -14.13
CA ILE A 22 -14.39 -22.27 -15.20
C ILE A 22 -13.42 -23.34 -15.72
N ASN A 23 -12.90 -24.19 -14.83
CA ASN A 23 -12.02 -25.30 -15.19
C ASN A 23 -12.73 -26.34 -16.08
N THR A 24 -14.02 -26.55 -15.86
CA THR A 24 -14.85 -27.45 -16.68
C THR A 24 -15.05 -26.88 -18.09
N VAL A 25 -15.28 -25.57 -18.22
CA VAL A 25 -15.42 -24.91 -19.53
C VAL A 25 -14.13 -25.00 -20.32
N ILE A 26 -12.98 -24.72 -19.69
CA ILE A 26 -11.66 -24.82 -20.32
C ILE A 26 -11.38 -26.26 -20.76
N ALA A 27 -11.65 -27.25 -19.90
CA ALA A 27 -11.47 -28.66 -20.23
C ALA A 27 -12.32 -29.08 -21.45
N LEU A 28 -13.57 -28.64 -21.53
CA LEU A 28 -14.46 -28.92 -22.66
C LEU A 28 -13.92 -28.33 -23.96
N LEU A 29 -13.60 -27.02 -23.97
CA LEU A 29 -13.07 -26.32 -25.15
C LEU A 29 -11.76 -26.93 -25.62
N THR A 30 -10.88 -27.28 -24.67
CA THR A 30 -9.60 -27.90 -24.96
C THR A 30 -9.75 -29.29 -25.58
N THR A 31 -10.71 -30.07 -25.09
CA THR A 31 -10.99 -31.41 -25.62
C THR A 31 -11.50 -31.33 -27.06
N LEU A 32 -12.42 -30.40 -27.34
CA LEU A 32 -12.93 -30.16 -28.69
C LEU A 32 -11.84 -29.70 -29.65
N MET A 33 -11.03 -28.71 -29.24
CA MET A 33 -9.90 -28.20 -30.03
C MET A 33 -8.86 -29.30 -30.33
N ARG A 34 -8.52 -30.13 -29.35
CA ARG A 34 -7.61 -31.26 -29.56
C ARG A 34 -8.20 -32.29 -30.51
N ALA A 35 -9.49 -32.60 -30.40
CA ALA A 35 -10.16 -33.58 -31.26
C ALA A 35 -10.14 -33.13 -32.73
N THR A 36 -10.53 -31.88 -33.00
CA THR A 36 -10.55 -31.34 -34.37
C THR A 36 -9.15 -31.26 -34.98
N MET A 37 -8.18 -30.83 -34.19
CA MET A 37 -6.76 -30.81 -34.57
C MET A 37 -6.26 -32.21 -34.99
N LEU A 38 -6.57 -33.24 -34.19
CA LEU A 38 -6.12 -34.61 -34.45
C LEU A 38 -6.75 -35.24 -35.69
N VAL A 39 -8.02 -34.94 -36.00
CA VAL A 39 -8.66 -35.36 -37.25
C VAL A 39 -7.87 -34.83 -38.44
N ALA A 40 -7.50 -33.55 -38.41
CA ALA A 40 -6.78 -32.93 -39.52
C ALA A 40 -5.36 -33.52 -39.68
N VAL A 41 -4.65 -33.77 -38.58
CA VAL A 41 -3.33 -34.43 -38.58
C VAL A 41 -3.41 -35.85 -39.14
N ALA A 42 -4.45 -36.61 -38.79
CA ALA A 42 -4.65 -37.97 -39.30
C ALA A 42 -4.79 -38.00 -40.82
N GLU A 43 -5.54 -37.06 -41.40
CA GLU A 43 -5.68 -36.92 -42.85
C GLU A 43 -4.36 -36.51 -43.55
N VAL A 44 -3.57 -35.62 -42.94
CA VAL A 44 -2.24 -35.25 -43.46
C VAL A 44 -1.30 -36.45 -43.49
N ILE A 45 -1.23 -37.24 -42.40
CA ILE A 45 -0.42 -38.47 -42.36
C ILE A 45 -0.92 -39.47 -43.41
N GLY A 46 -2.24 -39.59 -43.57
CA GLY A 46 -2.88 -40.42 -44.59
C GLY A 46 -2.47 -40.03 -46.00
N GLN A 47 -2.43 -38.74 -46.33
CA GLN A 47 -2.00 -38.29 -47.66
C GLN A 47 -0.50 -38.49 -47.89
N MET A 48 0.32 -38.22 -46.85
CA MET A 48 1.78 -38.40 -46.95
C MET A 48 2.20 -39.86 -47.14
N LYS A 49 1.36 -40.82 -46.70
CA LYS A 49 1.52 -42.25 -47.00
C LYS A 49 1.70 -42.50 -48.49
N TRP A 50 0.86 -41.90 -49.33
CA TRP A 50 0.89 -42.15 -50.78
C TRP A 50 2.10 -41.53 -51.44
N ARG A 51 2.39 -40.27 -51.09
CA ARG A 51 3.61 -39.58 -51.56
C ARG A 51 4.90 -40.30 -51.20
N PHE A 52 4.96 -40.91 -50.02
CA PHE A 52 6.16 -41.62 -49.58
C PHE A 52 6.52 -42.82 -50.47
N PHE A 53 5.51 -43.42 -51.12
CA PHE A 53 5.65 -44.57 -52.01
C PHE A 53 5.63 -44.20 -53.50
N ASP A 54 5.49 -42.92 -53.83
CA ASP A 54 5.41 -42.46 -55.21
C ASP A 54 6.78 -42.57 -55.92
N ASP A 55 7.83 -42.04 -55.29
CA ASP A 55 9.15 -41.95 -55.91
C ASP A 55 10.03 -43.21 -55.75
N GLN A 56 9.77 -44.05 -54.74
CA GLN A 56 10.67 -45.14 -54.36
C GLN A 56 9.93 -46.41 -53.91
N GLN A 57 10.45 -47.56 -54.36
CA GLN A 57 10.02 -48.86 -53.85
C GLN A 57 10.47 -49.04 -52.40
N ARG A 58 9.50 -49.25 -51.50
CA ARG A 58 9.71 -49.41 -50.06
C ARG A 58 8.96 -50.64 -49.52
N PRO A 59 9.36 -51.21 -48.37
CA PRO A 59 8.65 -52.33 -47.77
C PRO A 59 7.19 -51.99 -47.46
N LEU A 60 6.27 -52.90 -47.78
CA LEU A 60 4.83 -52.72 -47.49
C LEU A 60 4.53 -52.56 -45.98
N ALA A 61 5.44 -53.01 -45.11
CA ALA A 61 5.37 -52.79 -43.66
C ALA A 61 5.34 -51.29 -43.31
N ASP A 62 6.01 -50.44 -44.09
CA ASP A 62 6.00 -48.99 -43.89
C ASP A 62 4.61 -48.40 -44.11
N LEU A 63 3.83 -48.97 -45.04
CA LEU A 63 2.44 -48.56 -45.28
C LEU A 63 1.56 -48.82 -44.05
N GLN A 64 1.78 -49.95 -43.36
CA GLN A 64 1.13 -50.24 -42.08
C GLN A 64 1.60 -49.29 -40.96
N HIS A 65 2.86 -48.84 -40.98
CA HIS A 65 3.34 -47.84 -40.03
C HIS A 65 2.63 -46.49 -40.19
N PHE A 66 2.37 -46.04 -41.42
CA PHE A 66 1.58 -44.82 -41.69
C PHE A 66 0.12 -44.95 -41.22
N ASP A 67 -0.54 -46.08 -41.50
CA ASP A 67 -1.93 -46.31 -41.05
C ASP A 67 -2.03 -46.42 -39.52
N ARG A 68 -1.04 -47.05 -38.86
CA ARG A 68 -0.97 -47.03 -37.39
C ARG A 68 -0.72 -45.63 -36.85
N ALA A 69 0.07 -44.82 -37.55
CA ALA A 69 0.41 -43.47 -37.12
C ALA A 69 -0.77 -42.51 -37.19
N SER A 70 -1.62 -42.58 -38.21
CA SER A 70 -2.82 -41.73 -38.30
C SER A 70 -3.87 -42.04 -37.23
N ARG A 71 -3.85 -43.24 -36.64
CA ARG A 71 -4.86 -43.72 -35.68
C ARG A 71 -4.50 -43.53 -34.20
N GLY A 72 -3.26 -43.18 -33.87
CA GLY A 72 -2.91 -42.88 -32.49
C GLY A 72 -1.45 -42.54 -32.22
N VAL A 73 -1.22 -42.08 -30.99
CA VAL A 73 0.08 -41.62 -30.48
C VAL A 73 1.15 -42.71 -30.60
N LEU A 74 0.81 -43.96 -30.28
CA LEU A 74 1.76 -45.08 -30.32
C LEU A 74 2.29 -45.37 -31.72
N GLY A 75 1.45 -45.23 -32.75
CA GLY A 75 1.88 -45.35 -34.14
C GLY A 75 2.72 -44.15 -34.58
N SER A 76 2.33 -42.95 -34.13
CA SER A 76 3.06 -41.70 -34.40
C SER A 76 4.47 -41.71 -33.82
N VAL A 77 4.70 -42.29 -32.64
CA VAL A 77 6.06 -42.46 -32.10
C VAL A 77 6.94 -43.33 -33.00
N LYS A 78 6.37 -44.40 -33.56
CA LYS A 78 7.13 -45.34 -34.41
C LYS A 78 7.43 -44.74 -35.79
N ILE A 79 6.48 -44.02 -36.40
CA ILE A 79 6.66 -43.48 -37.76
C ILE A 79 7.77 -42.42 -37.83
N ILE A 80 8.05 -41.70 -36.74
CA ILE A 80 9.15 -40.72 -36.68
C ILE A 80 10.49 -41.35 -37.08
N TRP A 81 10.70 -42.63 -36.72
CA TRP A 81 11.93 -43.35 -37.06
C TRP A 81 11.87 -44.04 -38.42
N VAL A 82 10.68 -44.31 -38.95
CA VAL A 82 10.50 -45.02 -40.24
C VAL A 82 10.52 -44.02 -41.39
N ALA A 83 9.77 -42.93 -41.28
CA ALA A 83 9.59 -41.91 -42.31
C ALA A 83 10.50 -40.69 -42.11
N ARG A 84 11.75 -40.89 -41.65
CA ARG A 84 12.71 -39.79 -41.34
C ARG A 84 12.95 -38.85 -42.52
N SER A 85 12.84 -39.36 -43.73
CA SER A 85 13.00 -38.59 -44.97
C SER A 85 11.80 -37.71 -45.31
N SER A 86 10.64 -37.94 -44.69
CA SER A 86 9.43 -37.13 -44.87
C SER A 86 9.27 -36.15 -43.70
N PHE A 87 9.77 -34.93 -43.87
CA PHE A 87 9.67 -33.87 -42.87
C PHE A 87 8.24 -33.64 -42.40
N VAL A 88 7.28 -33.62 -43.33
CA VAL A 88 5.86 -33.38 -43.03
C VAL A 88 5.27 -34.49 -42.17
N THR A 89 5.61 -35.75 -42.45
CA THR A 89 5.17 -36.90 -41.63
C THR A 89 5.75 -36.84 -40.22
N VAL A 90 7.03 -36.47 -40.09
CA VAL A 90 7.69 -36.34 -38.78
C VAL A 90 7.04 -35.22 -37.95
N VAL A 91 6.81 -34.05 -38.54
CA VAL A 91 6.18 -32.91 -37.83
C VAL A 91 4.72 -33.23 -37.48
N ALA A 92 3.95 -33.85 -38.37
CA ALA A 92 2.59 -34.30 -38.09
C ALA A 92 2.54 -35.33 -36.95
N ALA A 93 3.47 -36.29 -36.94
CA ALA A 93 3.60 -37.26 -35.86
C ALA A 93 3.99 -36.61 -34.52
N LEU A 94 4.89 -35.62 -34.53
CA LEU A 94 5.25 -34.86 -33.33
C LEU A 94 4.05 -34.13 -32.75
N VAL A 95 3.27 -33.41 -33.58
CA VAL A 95 2.04 -32.73 -33.14
C VAL A 95 1.07 -33.71 -32.48
N MET A 96 0.92 -34.89 -33.07
CA MET A 96 0.06 -35.95 -32.54
C MET A 96 0.50 -36.42 -31.15
N VAL A 97 1.80 -36.63 -30.96
CA VAL A 97 2.40 -37.04 -29.68
C VAL A 97 2.28 -35.94 -28.63
N THR A 98 2.64 -34.69 -28.97
CA THR A 98 2.59 -33.55 -28.05
C THR A 98 1.17 -33.13 -27.70
N SER A 99 0.17 -33.48 -28.51
CA SER A 99 -1.24 -33.17 -28.24
C SER A 99 -1.74 -33.68 -26.88
N VAL A 100 -1.14 -34.74 -26.33
CA VAL A 100 -1.51 -35.32 -25.03
C VAL A 100 -1.26 -34.32 -23.89
N ALA A 101 -0.22 -33.50 -24.01
CA ALA A 101 0.14 -32.51 -23.00
C ALA A 101 -0.78 -31.29 -22.98
N VAL A 102 -1.63 -31.11 -23.99
CA VAL A 102 -2.56 -29.97 -24.08
C VAL A 102 -3.47 -29.88 -22.84
N GLY A 103 -4.02 -31.01 -22.37
CA GLY A 103 -4.91 -31.03 -21.21
C GLY A 103 -4.26 -30.52 -19.90
N PRO A 104 -3.13 -31.11 -19.46
CA PRO A 104 -2.39 -30.62 -18.30
C PRO A 104 -1.96 -29.15 -18.41
N PHE A 105 -1.51 -28.70 -19.58
CA PHE A 105 -1.08 -27.31 -19.77
C PHE A 105 -2.26 -26.33 -19.66
N THR A 106 -3.41 -26.63 -20.28
CA THR A 106 -4.58 -25.76 -20.17
C THR A 106 -5.17 -25.71 -18.77
N GLN A 107 -5.04 -26.78 -17.98
CA GLN A 107 -5.48 -26.78 -16.57
C GLN A 107 -4.57 -25.90 -15.69
N GLN A 108 -3.28 -25.80 -16.00
CA GLN A 108 -2.36 -24.91 -15.30
C GLN A 108 -2.49 -23.44 -15.71
N ALA A 109 -3.20 -23.14 -16.80
CA ALA A 109 -3.39 -21.77 -17.26
C ALA A 109 -4.31 -20.94 -16.33
N VAL A 110 -5.12 -21.59 -15.48
CA VAL A 110 -5.99 -20.91 -14.50
C VAL A 110 -5.68 -21.44 -13.11
N SER A 111 -5.16 -20.57 -12.25
CA SER A 111 -4.89 -20.85 -10.84
C SER A 111 -5.78 -20.00 -9.94
N THR A 112 -6.10 -20.49 -8.75
CA THR A 112 -6.79 -19.72 -7.72
C THR A 112 -5.77 -19.23 -6.70
N VAL A 113 -5.73 -17.93 -6.45
CA VAL A 113 -4.81 -17.30 -5.51
C VAL A 113 -5.58 -16.54 -4.43
N PRO A 114 -5.14 -16.59 -3.16
CA PRO A 114 -5.71 -15.72 -2.14
C PRO A 114 -5.40 -14.27 -2.49
N CYS A 115 -6.43 -13.44 -2.51
CA CYS A 115 -6.32 -12.02 -2.77
C CYS A 115 -7.06 -11.23 -1.68
N SER A 116 -6.66 -9.97 -1.51
CA SER A 116 -7.35 -9.07 -0.60
C SER A 116 -8.32 -8.20 -1.38
N GLN A 117 -9.60 -8.27 -1.01
CA GLN A 117 -10.65 -7.43 -1.61
C GLN A 117 -11.45 -6.72 -0.53
N ALA A 118 -12.03 -5.57 -0.89
CA ALA A 118 -12.92 -4.82 -0.01
C ALA A 118 -14.23 -5.60 0.20
N ILE A 119 -14.59 -5.84 1.47
CA ILE A 119 -15.83 -6.53 1.82
C ILE A 119 -17.01 -5.55 1.69
N PRO A 120 -18.02 -5.83 0.85
CA PRO A 120 -19.20 -4.99 0.74
C PRO A 120 -19.95 -4.90 2.07
N GLY A 121 -20.39 -3.70 2.45
CA GLY A 121 -21.20 -3.46 3.66
C GLY A 121 -20.40 -3.20 4.95
N LEU A 122 -19.11 -3.54 4.99
CA LEU A 122 -18.23 -3.19 6.12
C LEU A 122 -17.38 -1.97 5.77
N LYS A 123 -17.38 -0.99 6.68
CA LYS A 123 -16.57 0.23 6.54
C LYS A 123 -15.59 0.34 7.70
N ALA A 124 -14.35 0.63 7.36
CA ALA A 124 -13.35 1.03 8.35
C ALA A 124 -13.59 2.49 8.72
N SER A 125 -13.27 2.89 9.95
CA SER A 125 -13.26 4.30 10.32
C SER A 125 -12.07 4.67 11.19
N LEU A 126 -11.58 5.89 11.01
CA LEU A 126 -10.47 6.44 11.77
C LEU A 126 -10.84 7.87 12.19
N PRO A 127 -10.75 8.22 13.48
CA PRO A 127 -11.18 9.53 13.95
C PRO A 127 -10.22 10.63 13.46
N ILE A 128 -10.81 11.75 13.06
CA ILE A 128 -10.11 12.92 12.53
C ILE A 128 -10.71 14.19 13.14
N SER A 129 -10.06 15.33 12.93
CA SER A 129 -10.54 16.62 13.41
C SER A 129 -10.49 17.68 12.31
N HIS A 130 -11.66 18.16 11.87
CA HIS A 130 -11.81 19.36 11.06
C HIS A 130 -11.94 20.60 11.96
N TYR A 131 -12.85 20.54 12.92
CA TYR A 131 -13.13 21.62 13.86
C TYR A 131 -12.84 21.21 15.31
N VAL A 132 -12.19 22.10 16.06
CA VAL A 132 -12.00 21.97 17.51
C VAL A 132 -12.50 23.23 18.21
N PRO A 133 -13.32 23.10 19.27
CA PRO A 133 -13.66 21.86 19.97
C PRO A 133 -15.00 21.29 19.55
N GLY A 134 -15.18 19.97 19.65
CA GLY A 134 -16.50 19.35 19.49
C GLY A 134 -17.33 19.36 20.78
N ARG A 135 -18.42 18.55 20.77
CA ARG A 135 -19.58 18.63 21.68
C ARG A 135 -19.29 18.58 23.19
N ARG A 136 -18.24 17.87 23.64
CA ARG A 136 -17.90 17.70 25.07
C ARG A 136 -16.72 18.55 25.53
N SER A 137 -16.15 19.35 24.65
CA SER A 137 -14.85 20.01 24.90
C SER A 137 -14.95 21.48 25.31
N LYS A 138 -16.17 22.00 25.54
CA LYS A 138 -16.43 23.32 26.14
C LYS A 138 -17.31 23.18 27.39
N LEU A 139 -16.78 23.57 28.53
CA LEU A 139 -17.60 23.88 29.71
C LEU A 139 -17.74 25.40 29.77
N SER A 140 -18.92 25.92 29.46
CA SER A 140 -19.22 27.34 29.64
C SER A 140 -19.86 27.53 31.00
N SER A 141 -19.25 28.33 31.86
CA SER A 141 -19.83 28.77 33.13
C SER A 141 -20.00 30.29 33.12
N ALA A 142 -20.68 30.86 34.13
CA ALA A 142 -20.78 32.31 34.31
C ALA A 142 -19.39 32.98 34.43
N ASP A 143 -18.36 32.24 34.84
CA ASP A 143 -16.98 32.71 35.04
C ASP A 143 -16.07 32.53 33.80
N GLY A 144 -16.58 32.00 32.69
CA GLY A 144 -15.85 31.86 31.42
C GLY A 144 -15.89 30.45 30.81
N VAL A 145 -15.11 30.29 29.73
CA VAL A 145 -14.95 29.02 28.99
C VAL A 145 -13.76 28.26 29.56
N TYR A 146 -14.03 27.09 30.09
CA TYR A 146 -13.01 26.17 30.58
C TYR A 146 -12.82 25.03 29.59
N MET A 147 -11.57 24.59 29.51
CA MET A 147 -11.24 23.37 28.81
C MET A 147 -11.83 22.17 29.54
N ASP A 148 -12.19 21.14 28.78
CA ASP A 148 -12.68 19.90 29.37
C ASP A 148 -11.57 19.13 30.14
N ALA A 149 -12.01 18.33 31.12
CA ALA A 149 -11.11 17.57 31.98
C ALA A 149 -10.30 16.52 31.21
N ASP A 150 -10.88 15.89 30.17
CA ASP A 150 -10.20 14.86 29.39
C ASP A 150 -9.01 15.45 28.64
N MET A 151 -9.14 16.67 28.10
CA MET A 151 -8.04 17.36 27.43
C MET A 151 -6.94 17.81 28.40
N ARG A 152 -7.29 18.27 29.60
CA ARG A 152 -6.28 18.55 30.65
C ARG A 152 -5.53 17.29 31.06
N GLY A 153 -6.26 16.19 31.26
CA GLY A 153 -5.70 14.88 31.58
C GLY A 153 -4.75 14.39 30.49
N ALA A 154 -5.15 14.46 29.22
CA ALA A 154 -4.33 14.08 28.08
C ALA A 154 -3.01 14.88 27.99
N MET A 155 -3.06 16.20 28.23
CA MET A 155 -1.85 17.03 28.26
C MET A 155 -0.89 16.65 29.39
N ILE A 156 -1.40 16.44 30.59
CA ILE A 156 -0.59 15.98 31.73
C ILE A 156 0.00 14.60 31.42
N ASN A 157 -0.81 13.68 30.91
CA ASN A 157 -0.36 12.34 30.53
C ASN A 157 0.69 12.37 29.42
N GLY A 158 0.58 13.30 28.46
CA GLY A 158 1.58 13.51 27.41
C GLY A 158 2.95 13.95 27.94
N LEU A 159 3.03 14.56 29.12
CA LEU A 159 4.30 14.92 29.78
C LEU A 159 4.84 13.81 30.68
N VAL A 160 3.95 13.07 31.35
CA VAL A 160 4.33 12.10 32.40
C VAL A 160 4.46 10.68 31.89
N ASN A 161 3.57 10.26 30.98
CA ASN A 161 3.55 8.93 30.40
C ASN A 161 3.22 8.99 28.91
N PRO A 162 4.12 9.59 28.10
CA PRO A 162 3.87 9.89 26.70
C PRO A 162 3.59 8.64 25.85
N THR A 163 4.24 7.52 26.17
CA THR A 163 4.15 6.25 25.42
C THR A 163 2.94 5.38 25.80
N SER A 164 2.03 5.90 26.63
CA SER A 164 0.83 5.16 27.01
C SER A 164 -0.13 4.98 25.83
N ASN A 165 -0.83 3.83 25.81
CA ASN A 165 -1.86 3.57 24.80
C ASN A 165 -3.01 4.58 24.87
N ASP A 166 -3.19 5.26 26.00
CA ASP A 166 -4.21 6.30 26.20
C ASP A 166 -4.00 7.52 25.28
N ASN A 167 -2.78 7.71 24.76
CA ASN A 167 -2.45 8.76 23.80
C ASN A 167 -2.52 8.30 22.33
N SER A 168 -2.99 7.06 22.07
CA SER A 168 -3.07 6.49 20.72
C SER A 168 -4.47 6.57 20.11
N VAL A 169 -4.52 6.84 18.80
CA VAL A 169 -5.76 6.79 18.02
C VAL A 169 -6.11 5.35 17.68
N GLN A 170 -7.33 4.92 18.00
CA GLN A 170 -7.81 3.57 17.73
C GLN A 170 -8.73 3.55 16.50
N PRO A 171 -8.39 2.82 15.42
CA PRO A 171 -9.26 2.66 14.26
C PRO A 171 -10.36 1.62 14.53
N ILE A 172 -11.50 1.77 13.87
CA ILE A 172 -12.50 0.71 13.75
C ILE A 172 -12.17 -0.08 12.47
N CYS A 173 -11.67 -1.30 12.64
CA CYS A 173 -11.27 -2.18 11.54
C CYS A 173 -11.49 -3.65 11.95
N GLU A 174 -12.60 -4.25 11.53
CA GLU A 174 -13.04 -5.58 12.03
C GLU A 174 -12.11 -6.72 11.62
N THR A 175 -11.58 -6.70 10.40
CA THR A 175 -10.69 -7.77 9.90
C THR A 175 -9.22 -7.56 10.28
N GLY A 176 -8.89 -6.40 10.86
CA GLY A 176 -7.51 -5.98 11.10
C GLY A 176 -6.70 -5.61 9.86
N ASN A 177 -7.29 -5.66 8.65
CA ASN A 177 -6.69 -5.14 7.42
C ASN A 177 -7.64 -4.14 6.77
N CYS A 178 -7.28 -2.86 6.76
CA CYS A 178 -8.15 -1.81 6.24
C CYS A 178 -7.34 -0.75 5.48
N THR A 179 -7.94 -0.21 4.42
CA THR A 179 -7.34 0.83 3.57
C THR A 179 -8.26 2.03 3.48
N PHE A 180 -7.67 3.22 3.42
CA PHE A 180 -8.41 4.48 3.28
C PHE A 180 -8.17 5.06 1.89
N PRO A 181 -9.17 5.71 1.25
CA PRO A 181 -8.99 6.39 -0.02
C PRO A 181 -7.86 7.42 0.10
N SER A 182 -6.95 7.42 -0.86
CA SER A 182 -5.83 8.36 -0.90
C SER A 182 -5.91 9.29 -2.09
N SER A 183 -5.52 10.54 -1.89
CA SER A 183 -5.23 11.50 -2.96
C SER A 183 -4.05 11.07 -3.83
N SER A 184 -3.83 11.75 -4.96
CA SER A 184 -2.66 11.66 -5.84
C SER A 184 -1.35 11.94 -5.10
N THR A 185 -1.40 12.76 -4.04
CA THR A 185 -0.27 13.05 -3.14
C THR A 185 -0.08 12.00 -2.04
N GLY A 186 -0.89 10.94 -2.03
CA GLY A 186 -0.85 9.84 -1.05
C GLY A 186 -1.55 10.16 0.27
N VAL A 187 -2.19 11.31 0.42
CA VAL A 187 -2.89 11.73 1.64
C VAL A 187 -4.20 10.98 1.76
N THR A 188 -4.34 10.22 2.84
CA THR A 188 -5.59 9.50 3.17
C THR A 188 -6.57 10.36 3.95
N HIS A 189 -6.05 11.18 4.85
CA HIS A 189 -6.83 12.09 5.66
C HIS A 189 -5.91 13.16 6.26
N SER A 190 -6.53 14.22 6.77
CA SER A 190 -5.81 15.28 7.47
C SER A 190 -6.50 15.59 8.80
N SER A 191 -5.79 16.22 9.71
CA SER A 191 -6.37 16.64 10.99
C SER A 191 -5.71 17.90 11.50
N ILE A 192 -6.53 18.79 12.06
CA ILE A 192 -6.04 19.91 12.84
C ILE A 192 -5.40 19.37 14.12
N GLY A 193 -4.19 19.82 14.41
CA GLY A 193 -3.36 19.33 15.49
C GLY A 193 -2.56 20.43 16.17
N MET A 194 -1.74 19.99 17.11
CA MET A 194 -0.70 20.79 17.74
C MET A 194 0.65 20.33 17.20
N CYS A 195 1.54 21.29 16.94
CA CYS A 195 2.93 21.04 16.62
C CYS A 195 3.82 21.79 17.60
N SER A 196 5.03 21.27 17.81
CA SER A 196 6.08 21.91 18.59
C SER A 196 7.27 22.27 17.70
N LEU A 197 7.98 23.32 18.08
CA LEU A 197 9.33 23.60 17.58
C LEU A 197 10.14 24.20 18.71
N CYS A 198 11.36 23.70 18.93
CA CYS A 198 12.24 24.14 20.01
C CYS A 198 13.53 24.77 19.46
N PHE A 199 14.11 25.69 20.24
CA PHE A 199 15.36 26.36 19.95
C PHE A 199 16.23 26.40 21.22
N ASP A 200 17.50 26.05 21.09
CA ASP A 200 18.46 26.08 22.19
C ASP A 200 18.79 27.53 22.56
N THR A 201 18.42 27.93 23.78
CA THR A 201 18.66 29.26 24.34
C THR A 201 19.70 29.26 25.45
N THR A 202 20.47 28.18 25.61
CA THR A 202 21.51 28.03 26.63
C THR A 202 22.57 29.12 26.55
N SER A 203 22.86 29.63 25.36
CA SER A 203 23.81 30.73 25.14
C SER A 203 23.41 32.06 25.79
N PHE A 204 22.12 32.26 26.09
CA PHE A 204 21.59 33.48 26.71
C PHE A 204 21.59 33.46 28.24
N VAL A 205 21.97 32.34 28.86
CA VAL A 205 22.04 32.25 30.32
C VAL A 205 23.21 33.09 30.82
N SER A 206 22.91 34.01 31.73
CA SER A 206 23.88 34.90 32.38
C SER A 206 24.02 34.53 33.85
N VAL A 207 25.23 34.71 34.39
CA VAL A 207 25.49 34.59 35.83
C VAL A 207 25.35 35.98 36.45
N GLN A 208 24.51 36.09 37.46
CA GLN A 208 24.32 37.31 38.24
C GLN A 208 24.76 37.05 39.68
N ASP A 209 25.83 37.72 40.09
CA ASP A 209 26.29 37.74 41.48
C ASP A 209 25.71 38.99 42.16
N GLU A 210 24.82 38.83 43.14
CA GLU A 210 24.35 39.97 43.93
C GLU A 210 25.50 40.47 44.84
N ILE A 211 25.97 41.69 44.59
CA ILE A 211 27.05 42.34 45.32
C ILE A 211 26.71 42.42 46.82
N PHE A 212 27.69 42.05 47.66
CA PHE A 212 27.70 42.08 49.11
C PHE A 212 26.84 43.20 49.73
N ASN A 213 25.80 42.83 50.48
CA ASN A 213 25.29 43.70 51.54
C ASN A 213 26.21 43.58 52.76
N THR A 214 26.46 44.71 53.42
CA THR A 214 27.45 44.95 54.50
C THR A 214 27.28 44.11 55.79
N THR A 215 26.46 43.05 55.77
CA THR A 215 26.12 42.19 56.91
C THR A 215 26.76 40.80 56.88
N GLY A 216 27.61 40.47 55.89
CA GLY A 216 28.40 39.23 55.87
C GLY A 216 27.62 37.95 55.51
N TYR A 217 26.41 38.06 54.98
CA TYR A 217 25.68 36.92 54.41
C TYR A 217 26.08 36.67 52.95
N PHE A 218 26.31 35.40 52.59
CA PHE A 218 26.56 34.97 51.21
C PHE A 218 25.34 35.29 50.34
N SER A 219 25.54 36.07 49.28
CA SER A 219 24.56 36.22 48.22
C SER A 219 24.52 34.95 47.36
N PRO A 220 23.34 34.45 46.97
CA PRO A 220 23.24 33.32 46.05
C PRO A 220 23.69 33.72 44.64
N THR A 221 24.53 32.92 43.99
CA THR A 221 24.79 33.02 42.54
C THR A 221 23.54 32.63 41.77
N LEU A 222 23.04 33.53 40.92
CA LEU A 222 21.84 33.32 40.11
C LEU A 222 22.21 33.03 38.67
N TYR A 223 21.63 31.96 38.11
CA TYR A 223 21.72 31.66 36.68
C TYR A 223 20.43 32.12 36.03
N ALA A 224 20.49 33.26 35.33
CA ALA A 224 19.32 34.00 34.89
C ALA A 224 19.27 34.19 33.38
N LEU A 225 18.05 34.13 32.85
CA LEU A 225 17.73 34.50 31.46
C LEU A 225 17.15 35.92 31.41
N PRO A 226 17.25 36.62 30.26
CA PRO A 226 16.69 37.97 30.07
C PRO A 226 15.17 38.10 30.26
N ASN A 227 14.46 36.98 30.43
CA ASN A 227 13.02 36.91 30.67
C ASN A 227 12.66 36.83 32.17
N ASN A 228 13.60 37.16 33.06
CA ASN A 228 13.51 37.08 34.52
C ASN A 228 13.31 35.65 35.08
N GLN A 229 13.51 34.60 34.29
CA GLN A 229 13.66 33.25 34.82
C GLN A 229 15.07 33.07 35.37
N PHE A 230 15.17 32.38 36.51
CA PHE A 230 16.45 32.10 37.13
C PHE A 230 16.44 30.78 37.90
N LEU A 231 17.62 30.18 38.04
CA LEU A 231 17.92 29.08 38.96
C LEU A 231 18.73 29.60 40.14
N GLU A 232 18.58 28.91 41.27
CA GLU A 232 19.25 29.28 42.52
C GLU A 232 19.58 28.02 43.32
N ILE A 233 20.88 27.77 43.54
CA ILE A 233 21.35 26.55 44.22
C ILE A 233 20.95 26.56 45.70
N LEU A 234 21.16 27.68 46.41
CA LEU A 234 20.94 27.77 47.86
C LEU A 234 19.46 27.61 48.28
N ARG A 235 18.52 27.88 47.37
CA ARG A 235 17.08 27.65 47.57
C ARG A 235 16.56 26.39 46.89
N ASP A 236 17.49 25.52 46.48
CA ASP A 236 17.25 24.25 45.80
C ASP A 236 16.43 24.39 44.51
N LYS A 237 16.31 25.58 43.90
CA LYS A 237 15.50 25.82 42.69
C LYS A 237 16.31 25.49 41.44
N TRP A 238 16.23 24.24 40.99
CA TRP A 238 17.11 23.71 39.94
C TRP A 238 16.45 23.54 38.58
N PHE A 239 15.13 23.68 38.53
CA PHE A 239 14.34 23.66 37.30
C PHE A 239 13.30 24.77 37.33
N ALA A 240 13.13 25.47 36.22
CA ALA A 240 12.10 26.48 36.03
C ALA A 240 11.52 26.40 34.61
N SER A 241 10.20 26.45 34.51
CA SER A 241 9.47 26.55 33.26
C SER A 241 8.50 27.74 33.35
N ASN A 242 8.46 28.57 32.31
CA ASN A 242 7.57 29.72 32.27
C ASN A 242 7.15 30.01 30.84
N ALA A 243 5.92 30.46 30.68
CA ALA A 243 5.46 31.02 29.43
C ALA A 243 6.07 32.41 29.22
N THR A 244 6.60 32.67 28.04
CA THR A 244 7.32 33.90 27.72
C THR A 244 6.92 34.40 26.35
N ASN A 245 6.95 35.71 26.13
CA ASN A 245 6.68 36.29 24.81
C ASN A 245 7.84 36.11 23.80
N LEU A 246 8.96 35.50 24.23
CA LEU A 246 10.19 35.28 23.44
C LEU A 246 10.79 36.55 22.81
N GLU A 247 10.29 37.74 23.14
CA GLU A 247 10.74 39.00 22.55
C GLU A 247 12.20 39.31 22.91
N TRP A 248 12.64 38.84 24.08
CA TRP A 248 13.98 39.02 24.63
C TRP A 248 15.11 38.39 23.79
N ALA A 249 14.82 37.37 22.97
CA ALA A 249 15.80 36.72 22.08
C ALA A 249 15.42 36.80 20.59
N LYS A 250 14.44 37.63 20.25
CA LYS A 250 13.83 37.70 18.91
C LYS A 250 14.78 37.99 17.74
N GLN A 251 15.90 38.66 17.99
CA GLN A 251 16.90 38.96 16.97
C GLN A 251 17.75 37.75 16.60
N SER A 252 17.86 36.77 17.50
CA SER A 252 18.71 35.59 17.31
C SER A 252 17.94 34.39 16.78
N PHE A 253 16.61 34.41 16.82
CA PHE A 253 15.80 33.29 16.33
C PHE A 253 15.79 33.20 14.80
N PRO A 254 15.85 31.97 14.24
CA PRO A 254 15.58 31.73 12.83
C PRO A 254 14.22 32.31 12.41
N ALA A 255 14.13 32.80 11.17
CA ALA A 255 12.91 33.43 10.65
C ALA A 255 11.68 32.51 10.76
N GLY A 256 11.84 31.20 10.51
CA GLY A 256 10.78 30.21 10.67
C GLY A 256 10.25 30.13 12.10
N PHE A 257 11.14 29.98 13.09
CA PHE A 257 10.78 29.92 14.51
C PHE A 257 10.03 31.18 14.96
N LYS A 258 10.50 32.36 14.55
CA LYS A 258 9.87 33.66 14.87
C LYS A 258 8.45 33.77 14.32
N THR A 259 8.19 33.25 13.13
CA THR A 259 6.85 33.24 12.53
C THR A 259 5.92 32.31 13.32
N LEU A 260 6.38 31.12 13.67
CA LEU A 260 5.59 30.14 14.43
C LEU A 260 5.30 30.62 15.86
N ALA A 261 6.30 31.20 16.54
CA ALA A 261 6.13 31.78 17.87
C ALA A 261 5.06 32.88 17.93
N ARG A 262 4.81 33.61 16.82
CA ARG A 262 3.74 34.62 16.76
C ARG A 262 2.35 34.01 16.70
N ILE A 263 2.20 32.86 16.04
CA ILE A 263 0.92 32.16 15.89
C ILE A 263 0.68 31.06 16.94
N ALA A 264 1.63 30.87 17.85
CA ALA A 264 1.59 29.88 18.92
C ALA A 264 0.43 30.05 19.91
N PHE A 265 -0.05 28.93 20.46
CA PHE A 265 -0.85 28.91 21.67
C PHE A 265 -0.01 29.13 22.92
N ALA A 266 1.23 28.65 22.94
CA ALA A 266 2.14 28.84 24.06
C ALA A 266 3.59 28.92 23.58
N ASN A 267 4.31 29.88 24.13
CA ASN A 267 5.74 30.02 23.97
C ASN A 267 6.35 29.81 25.37
N VAL A 268 7.17 28.80 25.54
CA VAL A 268 7.66 28.36 26.85
C VAL A 268 9.18 28.31 26.83
N THR A 269 9.80 28.80 27.89
CA THR A 269 11.23 28.64 28.09
C THR A 269 11.47 27.79 29.33
N ILE A 270 12.26 26.74 29.16
CA ILE A 270 12.73 25.84 30.20
C ILE A 270 14.16 26.20 30.52
N LEU A 271 14.46 26.28 31.81
CA LEU A 271 15.79 26.52 32.35
C LEU A 271 16.06 25.45 33.42
N SER A 272 17.16 24.72 33.28
CA SER A 272 17.51 23.61 34.17
C SER A 272 19.00 23.50 34.41
N PHE A 273 19.40 23.02 35.58
CA PHE A 273 20.73 22.42 35.76
C PHE A 273 20.77 21.06 35.07
N THR A 274 21.93 20.69 34.51
CA THR A 274 22.14 19.42 33.82
C THR A 274 23.60 19.00 33.82
N GLN A 275 23.86 17.70 33.94
CA GLN A 275 25.15 17.05 33.79
C GLN A 275 25.34 16.42 32.40
N ALA A 276 24.34 16.48 31.53
CA ALA A 276 24.40 15.86 30.20
C ALA A 276 25.61 16.29 29.33
N PRO A 277 26.04 17.57 29.29
CA PRO A 277 27.22 17.95 28.51
C PRO A 277 28.55 17.65 29.22
N CYS A 278 28.51 17.10 30.43
CA CYS A 278 29.69 16.88 31.25
C CYS A 278 30.30 15.50 30.98
N THR A 279 31.62 15.41 31.10
CA THR A 279 32.37 14.17 30.88
C THR A 279 32.99 13.70 32.19
N ARG A 280 32.98 12.38 32.44
CA ARG A 280 33.61 11.80 33.62
C ARG A 280 35.02 11.34 33.28
N GLU A 281 36.01 11.90 33.95
CA GLU A 281 37.41 11.50 33.84
C GLU A 281 37.69 10.19 34.61
N LYS A 282 38.86 9.59 34.35
CA LYS A 282 39.26 8.29 34.93
C LYS A 282 39.43 8.32 36.45
N ASP A 283 39.72 9.48 37.02
CA ASP A 283 39.83 9.72 38.45
C ASP A 283 38.46 9.90 39.15
N GLY A 284 37.37 9.93 38.37
CA GLY A 284 36.00 10.14 38.85
C GLY A 284 35.55 11.59 38.82
N THR A 285 36.40 12.53 38.41
CA THR A 285 36.06 13.95 38.30
C THR A 285 35.10 14.19 37.14
N MET A 286 34.06 15.01 37.36
CA MET A 286 33.14 15.45 36.31
C MET A 286 33.63 16.79 35.75
N LEU A 287 33.79 16.89 34.44
CA LEU A 287 34.18 18.12 33.74
C LEU A 287 33.04 18.62 32.87
N CYS A 288 32.54 19.83 33.16
CA CYS A 288 31.45 20.47 32.43
C CYS A 288 31.94 21.66 31.57
N PRO A 289 31.40 21.88 30.35
CA PRO A 289 31.79 23.02 29.51
C PRO A 289 31.47 24.40 30.12
N ARG A 290 30.42 24.48 30.93
CA ARG A 290 30.00 25.69 31.66
C ARG A 290 29.71 25.32 33.11
N PRO A 291 30.73 25.14 33.94
CA PRO A 291 30.55 24.63 35.30
C PRO A 291 29.77 25.62 36.15
N VAL A 292 28.81 25.10 36.89
CA VAL A 292 28.03 25.81 37.88
C VAL A 292 28.86 25.96 39.15
N GLN A 293 28.99 27.20 39.65
CA GLN A 293 29.80 27.48 40.84
C GLN A 293 29.18 26.85 42.08
N ASP A 294 30.02 26.15 42.87
CA ASP A 294 29.65 25.50 44.13
C ASP A 294 28.42 24.58 44.05
N PHE A 295 28.21 23.93 42.89
CA PHE A 295 27.16 22.92 42.75
C PHE A 295 27.40 21.72 43.69
N ARG A 296 26.35 21.31 44.40
CA ARG A 296 26.36 20.16 45.32
C ARG A 296 25.08 19.37 45.19
N LEU A 297 25.19 18.05 45.10
CA LEU A 297 24.02 17.18 45.06
C LEU A 297 23.23 17.25 46.38
N PRO A 298 21.88 17.16 46.34
CA PRO A 298 21.06 17.38 47.53
C PRO A 298 21.23 16.26 48.58
N TYR A 299 21.45 15.03 48.10
CA TYR A 299 21.59 13.84 48.94
C TYR A 299 23.01 13.65 49.51
N ILE A 300 24.02 14.29 48.89
CA ILE A 300 25.43 14.15 49.28
C ILE A 300 26.07 15.54 49.35
N ARG A 301 25.77 16.30 50.41
CA ARG A 301 26.27 17.68 50.61
C ARG A 301 27.79 17.80 50.80
N THR A 302 28.48 16.67 50.92
CA THR A 302 29.94 16.58 51.12
C THR A 302 30.71 16.40 49.82
N THR A 303 30.07 15.95 48.73
CA THR A 303 30.72 15.80 47.41
C THR A 303 30.38 17.00 46.53
N LYS A 304 31.43 17.75 46.13
CA LYS A 304 31.31 18.72 45.03
C LYS A 304 31.23 17.93 43.73
N GLU A 305 30.13 18.05 43.01
CA GLU A 305 30.02 17.59 41.64
C GLU A 305 29.90 18.80 40.71
N GLU A 306 30.30 18.64 39.46
CA GLU A 306 30.04 19.66 38.45
C GLU A 306 28.69 19.43 37.77
N ALA A 307 28.02 20.52 37.45
CA ALA A 307 26.87 20.57 36.56
C ALA A 307 27.01 21.77 35.63
N SER A 308 26.25 21.75 34.55
CA SER A 308 26.06 22.87 33.62
C SER A 308 24.63 23.40 33.74
N VAL A 309 24.36 24.47 33.01
CA VAL A 309 23.01 24.97 32.74
C VAL A 309 22.58 24.63 31.32
N MET A 310 21.29 24.44 31.13
CA MET A 310 20.63 24.38 29.82
C MET A 310 19.42 25.30 29.80
N ALA A 311 19.14 25.89 28.65
CA ALA A 311 17.90 26.60 28.40
C ALA A 311 17.34 26.26 27.02
N VAL A 312 16.04 25.98 26.95
CA VAL A 312 15.36 25.60 25.72
C VAL A 312 14.07 26.40 25.61
N SER A 313 13.87 27.07 24.48
CA SER A 313 12.64 27.80 24.18
C SER A 313 11.82 27.03 23.14
N CYS A 314 10.64 26.58 23.53
CA CYS A 314 9.72 25.82 22.69
C CYS A 314 8.45 26.61 22.39
N THR A 315 7.97 26.51 21.16
CA THR A 315 6.68 27.06 20.72
C THR A 315 5.71 25.93 20.40
N LEU A 316 4.48 26.01 20.92
CA LEU A 316 3.37 25.12 20.62
C LEU A 316 2.36 25.87 19.76
N TYR A 317 2.19 25.46 18.51
CA TYR A 317 1.37 26.16 17.52
C TYR A 317 0.41 25.20 16.79
N PRO A 318 -0.75 25.71 16.32
CA PRO A 318 -1.67 24.90 15.54
C PRO A 318 -1.09 24.58 14.17
N CYS A 319 -1.24 23.32 13.75
CA CYS A 319 -0.81 22.85 12.45
C CYS A 319 -1.85 21.91 11.83
N LEU A 320 -1.92 21.89 10.50
CA LEU A 320 -2.59 20.85 9.74
C LEU A 320 -1.58 19.75 9.45
N ARG A 321 -1.89 18.51 9.83
CA ARG A 321 -1.08 17.34 9.49
C ARG A 321 -1.84 16.50 8.47
N ASN A 322 -1.16 16.18 7.38
CA ASN A 322 -1.65 15.31 6.32
C ASN A 322 -1.03 13.93 6.52
N TYR A 323 -1.87 12.89 6.56
CA TYR A 323 -1.45 11.54 6.94
C TYR A 323 -1.73 10.52 5.83
N HIS A 324 -0.87 9.53 5.76
CA HIS A 324 -1.15 8.25 5.12
C HIS A 324 -1.42 7.20 6.20
N ALA A 325 -2.60 6.62 6.21
CA ALA A 325 -2.98 5.59 7.16
C ALA A 325 -3.36 4.27 6.46
N GLU A 326 -2.88 3.19 7.05
CA GLU A 326 -3.27 1.82 6.73
C GLU A 326 -3.39 1.02 8.03
N VAL A 327 -4.32 0.08 8.08
CA VAL A 327 -4.37 -0.88 9.19
C VAL A 327 -3.88 -2.21 8.66
N THR A 328 -2.82 -2.73 9.26
CA THR A 328 -2.26 -4.04 8.91
C THR A 328 -2.13 -4.89 10.15
N ARG A 329 -2.64 -6.12 10.10
CA ARG A 329 -2.63 -7.08 11.24
C ARG A 329 -3.18 -6.49 12.54
N GLY A 330 -4.23 -5.66 12.44
CA GLY A 330 -4.90 -5.01 13.57
C GLY A 330 -4.15 -3.81 14.15
N LYS A 331 -3.01 -3.40 13.57
CA LYS A 331 -2.26 -2.22 14.02
C LYS A 331 -2.41 -1.08 13.01
N LEU A 332 -2.76 0.11 13.51
CA LEU A 332 -2.72 1.35 12.74
C LEU A 332 -1.27 1.73 12.45
N VAL A 333 -0.94 1.85 11.16
CA VAL A 333 0.31 2.43 10.67
C VAL A 333 -0.06 3.76 10.03
N GLU A 334 0.32 4.84 10.70
CA GLU A 334 0.05 6.21 10.25
C GLU A 334 1.37 6.95 10.05
N ARG A 335 1.52 7.59 8.88
CA ARG A 335 2.74 8.31 8.48
C ARG A 335 2.38 9.75 8.13
N ILE A 336 3.17 10.71 8.60
CA ILE A 336 2.99 12.12 8.26
C ILE A 336 3.59 12.37 6.87
N ILE A 337 2.76 12.85 5.94
CA ILE A 337 3.19 13.24 4.58
C ILE A 337 3.67 14.69 4.59
N SER A 338 2.86 15.58 5.17
CA SER A 338 3.22 16.98 5.30
C SER A 338 2.59 17.61 6.54
N THR A 339 3.17 18.72 6.98
CA THR A 339 2.71 19.50 8.11
C THR A 339 2.74 20.97 7.74
N GLU A 340 1.62 21.65 7.90
CA GLU A 340 1.46 23.05 7.52
C GLU A 340 1.03 23.89 8.74
N PRO A 341 1.66 25.05 8.99
CA PRO A 341 1.22 25.92 10.07
C PRO A 341 -0.13 26.55 9.74
N VAL A 342 -0.98 26.70 10.75
CA VAL A 342 -2.34 27.24 10.56
C VAL A 342 -2.32 28.77 10.70
N SER A 343 -2.98 29.44 9.77
CA SER A 343 -3.10 30.90 9.77
C SER A 343 -4.00 31.38 10.92
N ARG A 344 -3.55 32.41 11.63
CA ARG A 344 -4.31 33.10 12.67
C ARG A 344 -5.14 34.22 12.03
N LEU A 345 -6.46 34.14 12.15
CA LEU A 345 -7.37 35.19 11.66
C LEU A 345 -7.45 36.36 12.65
N ASN A 346 -7.83 36.07 13.89
CA ASN A 346 -7.92 37.06 14.96
C ASN A 346 -7.77 36.39 16.34
N SER A 347 -6.91 36.93 17.20
CA SER A 347 -6.65 36.38 18.54
C SER A 347 -6.30 34.88 18.49
N TYR A 348 -7.11 34.00 19.08
CA TYR A 348 -6.92 32.55 19.05
C TYR A 348 -7.88 31.82 18.10
N ASP A 349 -8.34 32.51 17.05
CA ASP A 349 -9.14 31.93 15.98
C ASP A 349 -8.25 31.52 14.81
N PHE A 350 -8.24 30.23 14.50
CA PHE A 350 -7.33 29.64 13.54
C PHE A 350 -8.10 28.93 12.44
N LYS A 351 -7.65 29.12 11.20
CA LYS A 351 -8.30 28.55 10.01
C LYS A 351 -7.24 28.21 8.96
N VAL A 352 -7.34 27.04 8.36
CA VAL A 352 -6.52 26.62 7.21
C VAL A 352 -7.36 25.82 6.24
N LEU A 353 -7.08 26.03 4.95
CA LEU A 353 -7.67 25.30 3.84
C LEU A 353 -6.67 24.24 3.38
N GLN A 354 -7.08 22.97 3.37
CA GLN A 354 -6.27 21.90 2.80
C GLN A 354 -6.31 21.98 1.27
N LEU A 355 -5.14 21.93 0.64
CA LEU A 355 -4.98 21.87 -0.81
C LEU A 355 -3.93 20.81 -1.20
N PRO A 356 -4.17 19.97 -2.23
CA PRO A 356 -5.45 19.79 -2.92
C PRO A 356 -6.54 19.25 -1.97
N CYS A 357 -7.77 19.68 -2.20
CA CYS A 357 -8.96 19.25 -1.49
C CYS A 357 -9.53 17.99 -2.17
N PHE A 358 -9.66 16.89 -1.43
CA PHE A 358 -10.13 15.61 -1.97
C PHE A 358 -11.58 15.36 -1.51
N VAL A 359 -12.52 15.34 -2.46
CA VAL A 359 -13.95 15.13 -2.19
C VAL A 359 -14.49 14.11 -3.18
N ASP A 360 -15.12 13.05 -2.68
CA ASP A 360 -15.77 12.00 -3.48
C ASP A 360 -14.91 11.41 -4.61
N GLY A 361 -13.61 11.26 -4.38
CA GLY A 361 -12.69 10.68 -5.37
C GLY A 361 -12.11 11.68 -6.38
N VAL A 362 -12.44 12.97 -6.25
CA VAL A 362 -11.99 14.04 -7.14
C VAL A 362 -11.13 15.05 -6.37
N GLU A 363 -10.05 15.49 -7.00
CA GLU A 363 -9.16 16.51 -6.46
C GLU A 363 -9.50 17.90 -6.97
N TYR A 364 -9.51 18.83 -6.03
CA TYR A 364 -9.80 20.23 -6.25
C TYR A 364 -8.66 21.11 -5.75
N ASP A 365 -8.14 21.93 -6.65
CA ASP A 365 -7.19 22.99 -6.37
C ASP A 365 -7.91 24.33 -6.22
N LEU A 366 -7.18 25.39 -5.86
CA LEU A 366 -7.73 26.75 -5.76
C LEU A 366 -8.47 27.23 -7.01
N GLY A 367 -8.10 26.73 -8.20
CA GLY A 367 -8.73 27.11 -9.47
C GLY A 367 -10.14 26.56 -9.67
N ASN A 368 -10.46 25.39 -9.10
CA ASN A 368 -11.73 24.70 -9.31
C ASN A 368 -12.49 24.34 -8.01
N ILE A 369 -11.93 24.62 -6.82
CA ILE A 369 -12.56 24.33 -5.52
C ILE A 369 -13.95 24.96 -5.33
N SER A 370 -14.20 26.11 -5.98
CA SER A 370 -15.52 26.76 -5.98
C SER A 370 -16.60 26.00 -6.75
N GLN A 371 -16.23 24.97 -7.52
CA GLN A 371 -17.13 24.18 -8.37
C GLN A 371 -17.55 22.85 -7.76
N VAL A 372 -17.11 22.54 -6.52
CA VAL A 372 -17.41 21.27 -5.86
C VAL A 372 -18.94 21.10 -5.72
N PRO A 373 -19.54 20.07 -6.37
CA PRO A 373 -20.98 19.85 -6.34
C PRO A 373 -21.42 19.26 -5.00
N HIS A 374 -22.63 19.60 -4.54
CA HIS A 374 -23.32 18.99 -3.40
C HIS A 374 -22.59 19.04 -2.03
N ALA A 375 -21.57 19.87 -1.86
CA ALA A 375 -20.89 20.06 -0.58
C ALA A 375 -21.46 21.24 0.23
N ASP A 376 -21.65 21.03 1.54
CA ASP A 376 -21.76 22.13 2.50
C ASP A 376 -20.52 23.02 2.35
N SER A 377 -20.74 24.27 1.96
CA SER A 377 -19.67 25.17 1.53
C SER A 377 -19.73 26.51 2.25
N THR A 378 -18.55 27.02 2.58
CA THR A 378 -18.37 28.29 3.27
C THR A 378 -17.34 29.14 2.54
N THR A 379 -17.53 30.46 2.58
CA THR A 379 -16.58 31.39 1.98
C THR A 379 -15.36 31.57 2.88
N THR A 380 -14.17 31.51 2.31
CA THR A 380 -12.93 31.83 3.01
C THR A 380 -12.01 32.66 2.14
N THR A 381 -11.35 33.64 2.75
CA THR A 381 -10.35 34.46 2.08
C THR A 381 -9.02 33.73 2.07
N VAL A 382 -8.45 33.49 0.89
CA VAL A 382 -7.09 32.95 0.69
C VAL A 382 -6.31 33.96 -0.12
N ASN A 383 -5.15 34.41 0.38
CA ASN A 383 -4.31 35.41 -0.28
C ASN A 383 -5.05 36.71 -0.69
N GLY A 384 -6.05 37.13 0.11
CA GLY A 384 -6.83 38.36 -0.13
C GLY A 384 -7.99 38.22 -1.13
N SER A 385 -8.23 37.02 -1.68
CA SER A 385 -9.37 36.73 -2.54
C SER A 385 -10.33 35.75 -1.86
N ASP A 386 -11.63 35.93 -2.08
CA ASP A 386 -12.66 35.09 -1.47
C ASP A 386 -12.98 33.87 -2.35
N TYR A 387 -12.88 32.68 -1.76
CA TYR A 387 -13.19 31.41 -2.41
C TYR A 387 -14.33 30.71 -1.67
N ARG A 388 -15.24 30.09 -2.42
CA ARG A 388 -16.25 29.19 -1.85
C ARG A 388 -15.63 27.81 -1.73
N VAL A 389 -15.48 27.31 -0.50
CA VAL A 389 -14.77 26.05 -0.24
C VAL A 389 -15.66 25.06 0.50
N PRO A 390 -15.53 23.74 0.24
CA PRO A 390 -16.18 22.70 1.05
C PRO A 390 -15.74 22.75 2.52
N GLU A 391 -16.68 22.56 3.46
CA GLU A 391 -16.34 22.44 4.89
C GLU A 391 -15.47 21.20 5.17
N THR A 392 -15.55 20.16 4.35
CA THR A 392 -14.72 18.94 4.45
C THR A 392 -13.23 19.17 4.20
N CYS A 393 -12.83 20.30 3.62
CA CYS A 393 -11.43 20.65 3.38
C CYS A 393 -10.94 21.79 4.27
N LEU A 394 -11.78 22.21 5.21
CA LEU A 394 -11.57 23.42 5.99
C LEU A 394 -11.40 23.09 7.47
N TYR A 395 -10.23 23.44 7.99
CA TYR A 395 -9.81 23.07 9.33
C TYR A 395 -9.73 24.31 10.22
N ARG A 396 -10.24 24.20 11.45
CA ARG A 396 -10.39 25.35 12.35
C ARG A 396 -10.19 25.01 13.82
N VAL A 397 -9.65 25.98 14.56
CA VAL A 397 -9.70 26.02 16.03
C VAL A 397 -10.47 27.26 16.44
N GLY A 398 -11.62 27.07 17.10
CA GLY A 398 -12.50 28.16 17.45
C GLY A 398 -11.93 29.08 18.54
N ARG A 399 -12.04 30.40 18.32
CA ARG A 399 -11.52 31.47 19.20
C ARG A 399 -11.59 31.23 20.71
N LEU A 400 -12.79 30.93 21.24
CA LEU A 400 -13.00 30.81 22.70
C LEU A 400 -12.23 29.62 23.28
N TYR A 401 -12.21 28.51 22.55
CA TYR A 401 -11.48 27.33 22.96
C TYR A 401 -9.97 27.52 22.82
N GLY A 402 -9.53 28.11 21.70
CA GLY A 402 -8.13 28.45 21.50
C GLY A 402 -7.59 29.36 22.61
N SER A 403 -8.40 30.32 23.09
CA SER A 403 -8.06 31.17 24.23
C SER A 403 -7.94 30.37 25.54
N ALA A 404 -8.91 29.50 25.83
CA ALA A 404 -8.85 28.63 27.02
C ALA A 404 -7.65 27.67 26.97
N LEU A 405 -7.33 27.13 25.80
CA LEU A 405 -6.17 26.28 25.54
C LEU A 405 -4.87 27.01 25.76
N SER A 406 -4.73 28.19 25.16
CA SER A 406 -3.57 29.05 25.36
C SER A 406 -3.38 29.41 26.84
N LYS A 407 -4.45 29.81 27.53
CA LYS A 407 -4.41 30.14 28.96
C LYS A 407 -3.95 28.95 29.80
N PHE A 408 -4.54 27.78 29.60
CA PHE A 408 -4.17 26.59 30.36
C PHE A 408 -2.71 26.17 30.12
N LEU A 409 -2.27 26.14 28.86
CA LEU A 409 -0.88 25.81 28.51
C LEU A 409 0.10 26.77 29.21
N GLN A 410 -0.17 28.08 29.16
CA GLN A 410 0.75 29.11 29.64
C GLN A 410 0.70 29.36 31.14
N ALA A 411 -0.48 29.26 31.77
CA ALA A 411 -0.67 29.63 33.17
C ALA A 411 -0.64 28.43 34.11
N ASP A 412 -1.17 27.28 33.66
CA ASP A 412 -1.45 26.15 34.54
C ASP A 412 -0.51 24.96 34.26
N LEU A 413 -0.34 24.58 32.98
CA LEU A 413 0.41 23.38 32.60
C LEU A 413 1.92 23.60 32.62
N LEU A 414 2.43 24.62 31.90
CA LEU A 414 3.85 24.79 31.61
C LEU A 414 4.53 25.90 32.42
N ARG A 415 3.85 26.43 33.44
CA ARG A 415 4.41 27.43 34.34
C ARG A 415 4.60 26.83 35.73
N GLY A 416 5.85 26.73 36.15
CA GLY A 416 6.21 26.16 37.44
C GLY A 416 7.71 26.12 37.66
N TYR A 417 8.13 25.72 38.85
CA TYR A 417 9.53 25.45 39.16
C TYR A 417 9.60 24.24 40.07
N CYS A 418 10.72 23.55 40.06
CA CYS A 418 10.97 22.43 40.95
C CYS A 418 12.12 22.75 41.89
N ARG A 419 11.92 22.41 43.16
CA ARG A 419 12.95 22.43 44.19
C ARG A 419 13.49 21.03 44.43
N PHE A 420 14.74 20.91 44.82
CA PHE A 420 15.40 19.63 45.08
C PHE A 420 15.99 19.61 46.49
N PRO A 421 15.15 19.67 47.54
CA PRO A 421 15.65 19.72 48.89
C PRO A 421 16.32 18.41 49.27
N SER A 422 17.44 18.54 49.98
CA SER A 422 18.16 17.42 50.60
C SER A 422 17.29 16.43 51.39
N SER A 423 16.21 16.90 52.01
CA SER A 423 15.28 16.08 52.80
C SER A 423 14.49 15.06 51.97
N LEU A 424 14.37 15.28 50.66
CA LEU A 424 13.69 14.38 49.73
C LEU A 424 14.64 13.46 48.96
N GLY A 425 15.90 13.36 49.40
CA GLY A 425 16.87 12.44 48.78
C GLY A 425 17.17 12.75 47.31
N GLY A 426 17.00 13.99 46.87
CA GLY A 426 17.16 14.40 45.48
C GLY A 426 15.92 14.24 44.60
N MET A 427 14.76 13.87 45.16
CA MET A 427 13.50 13.89 44.42
C MET A 427 13.02 15.33 44.16
N PRO A 428 12.52 15.65 42.95
CA PRO A 428 11.97 16.96 42.63
C PRO A 428 10.66 17.23 43.39
N ASP A 429 10.60 18.35 44.09
CA ASP A 429 9.37 18.99 44.57
C ASP A 429 8.96 20.10 43.59
N CYS A 430 8.08 19.75 42.65
CA CYS A 430 7.49 20.70 41.70
C CYS A 430 6.14 21.26 42.18
N GLN A 431 5.85 21.20 43.49
CA GLN A 431 4.61 21.71 44.08
C GLN A 431 3.36 21.15 43.38
N THR A 432 2.48 22.03 42.90
CA THR A 432 1.24 21.66 42.23
C THR A 432 1.45 21.18 40.79
N GLN A 433 2.64 21.40 40.20
CA GLN A 433 2.99 21.07 38.82
C GLN A 433 3.94 19.85 38.77
N TRP A 434 3.62 18.80 39.51
CA TRP A 434 4.42 17.56 39.59
C TRP A 434 4.69 16.93 38.22
N TRP A 435 3.83 17.16 37.23
CA TRP A 435 4.00 16.69 35.85
C TRP A 435 5.14 17.36 35.08
N LEU A 436 5.77 18.42 35.63
CA LEU A 436 6.99 19.02 35.06
C LEU A 436 8.27 18.28 35.47
N ALA A 437 8.22 17.45 36.52
CA ALA A 437 9.38 16.70 37.00
C ALA A 437 10.09 15.86 35.93
N PRO A 438 9.39 15.18 34.98
CA PRO A 438 10.04 14.41 33.92
C PRO A 438 10.95 15.24 33.01
N LEU A 439 10.67 16.54 32.82
CA LEU A 439 11.46 17.44 31.96
C LEU A 439 12.87 17.70 32.50
N TYR A 440 13.09 17.50 33.80
CA TYR A 440 14.40 17.61 34.42
C TYR A 440 15.31 16.40 34.13
N HIS A 441 14.72 15.27 33.71
CA HIS A 441 15.42 14.03 33.34
C HIS A 441 16.51 13.62 34.34
N ASN A 442 16.22 13.74 35.65
CA ASN A 442 17.14 13.43 36.74
C ASN A 442 18.56 14.02 36.57
N LEU A 443 18.66 15.34 36.31
CA LEU A 443 19.90 16.09 36.07
C LEU A 443 20.60 15.72 34.75
N THR A 444 19.96 14.97 33.85
CA THR A 444 20.54 14.61 32.54
C THR A 444 19.72 15.14 31.35
N ALA A 445 18.93 16.19 31.58
CA ALA A 445 18.15 16.82 30.52
C ALA A 445 19.06 17.40 29.42
N THR A 446 18.61 17.27 28.18
CA THR A 446 19.26 17.77 26.96
C THR A 446 18.27 18.57 26.13
N PHE A 447 18.76 19.28 25.11
CA PHE A 447 17.89 19.90 24.12
C PHE A 447 16.89 18.88 23.52
N ASP A 448 17.40 17.72 23.10
CA ASP A 448 16.59 16.67 22.48
C ASP A 448 15.54 16.11 23.44
N SER A 449 15.90 15.80 24.69
CA SER A 449 14.92 15.25 25.65
C SER A 449 13.76 16.22 25.93
N VAL A 450 14.03 17.53 25.95
CA VAL A 450 12.99 18.56 26.13
C VAL A 450 12.17 18.71 24.84
N SER A 451 12.82 18.73 23.68
CA SER A 451 12.16 18.80 22.38
C SER A 451 11.20 17.63 22.18
N ASP A 452 11.64 16.41 22.47
CA ASP A 452 10.85 15.18 22.39
C ASP A 452 9.66 15.24 23.34
N SER A 453 9.84 15.76 24.56
CA SER A 453 8.74 15.93 25.51
C SER A 453 7.66 16.91 25.00
N PHE A 454 8.07 17.98 24.32
CA PHE A 454 7.14 18.92 23.68
C PHE A 454 6.46 18.32 22.45
N GLU A 455 7.16 17.50 21.68
CA GLU A 455 6.57 16.74 20.58
C GLU A 455 5.52 15.75 21.08
N GLN A 456 5.82 15.00 22.15
CA GLN A 456 4.88 14.06 22.77
C GLN A 456 3.65 14.78 23.34
N LEU A 457 3.83 15.94 23.98
CA LEU A 457 2.73 16.80 24.41
C LEU A 457 1.87 17.25 23.21
N ALA A 458 2.50 17.65 22.10
CA ALA A 458 1.80 18.06 20.88
C ALA A 458 1.03 16.89 20.24
N VAL A 459 1.59 15.67 20.26
CA VAL A 459 0.91 14.44 19.84
C VAL A 459 -0.30 14.16 20.72
N ALA A 460 -0.17 14.22 22.05
CA ALA A 460 -1.28 13.97 22.97
C ALA A 460 -2.45 14.97 22.75
N ILE A 461 -2.14 16.26 22.55
CA ILE A 461 -3.14 17.29 22.22
C ILE A 461 -3.80 16.98 20.88
N THR A 462 -3.02 16.57 19.87
CA THR A 462 -3.54 16.21 18.53
C THR A 462 -4.43 14.98 18.58
N THR A 463 -4.05 13.93 19.31
CA THR A 463 -4.89 12.75 19.53
C THR A 463 -6.22 13.16 20.15
N GLN A 464 -6.18 14.00 21.18
CA GLN A 464 -7.40 14.43 21.84
C GLN A 464 -8.25 15.38 20.96
N PHE A 465 -7.65 16.19 20.10
CA PHE A 465 -8.37 16.92 19.05
C PHE A 465 -9.11 15.95 18.13
N ARG A 466 -8.49 14.86 17.68
CA ARG A 466 -9.14 13.83 16.84
C ARG A 466 -10.27 13.10 17.56
N ILE A 467 -10.13 12.82 18.86
CA ILE A 467 -11.16 12.12 19.66
C ILE A 467 -12.38 13.02 19.90
N THR A 468 -12.17 14.31 20.13
CA THR A 468 -13.20 15.26 20.57
C THR A 468 -13.68 16.23 19.50
N GLY A 469 -13.01 16.30 18.35
CA GLY A 469 -13.31 17.21 17.25
C GLY A 469 -14.64 16.90 16.54
N SER A 470 -15.08 17.84 15.72
CA SER A 470 -16.28 17.73 14.87
C SER A 470 -15.98 18.06 13.41
N SER A 471 -16.93 17.76 12.51
CA SER A 471 -16.89 18.17 11.10
C SER A 471 -17.04 19.68 10.91
N ASN A 472 -17.88 20.33 11.71
CA ASN A 472 -18.24 21.73 11.56
C ASN A 472 -18.48 22.45 12.90
N GLU A 473 -18.72 23.76 12.82
CA GLU A 473 -19.05 24.63 13.94
C GLU A 473 -20.48 24.44 14.47
N THR A 474 -21.39 23.91 13.66
CA THR A 474 -22.79 23.76 14.03
C THR A 474 -22.96 22.65 15.05
N PHE A 475 -23.70 22.98 16.12
CA PHE A 475 -24.00 22.07 17.21
C PHE A 475 -24.84 20.89 16.70
N SER A 476 -24.19 19.80 16.30
CA SER A 476 -24.90 18.60 15.88
C SER A 476 -25.39 17.81 17.09
N LEU A 477 -26.71 17.77 17.27
CA LEU A 477 -27.41 17.03 18.33
C LEU A 477 -27.15 15.51 18.27
N THR A 478 -26.65 15.00 17.14
CA THR A 478 -26.56 13.55 16.85
C THR A 478 -25.33 12.85 17.42
N GLY A 479 -24.36 13.55 18.02
CA GLY A 479 -23.23 12.90 18.72
C GLY A 479 -22.28 12.13 17.81
N TYR A 480 -22.31 12.41 16.51
CA TYR A 480 -21.43 11.83 15.51
C TYR A 480 -19.98 12.26 15.78
N ARG A 481 -19.05 11.29 15.87
CA ARG A 481 -17.61 11.55 15.91
C ARG A 481 -17.12 11.66 14.47
N GLU A 482 -16.36 12.71 14.19
CA GLU A 482 -15.82 12.90 12.85
C GLU A 482 -14.77 11.83 12.55
N ALA A 483 -14.92 11.16 11.41
CA ALA A 483 -14.04 10.08 11.01
C ALA A 483 -13.87 10.04 9.50
N VAL A 484 -12.68 9.64 9.05
CA VAL A 484 -12.47 9.22 7.66
C VAL A 484 -12.93 7.78 7.52
N PHE A 485 -13.62 7.49 6.42
CA PHE A 485 -14.10 6.14 6.11
C PHE A 485 -13.17 5.43 5.13
N GLY A 486 -12.92 4.16 5.40
CA GLY A 486 -12.11 3.28 4.57
C GLY A 486 -12.84 1.98 4.23
N SER A 487 -12.17 1.15 3.45
CA SER A 487 -12.62 -0.19 3.09
C SER A 487 -11.99 -1.22 4.02
N VAL A 488 -12.81 -2.18 4.46
CA VAL A 488 -12.35 -3.35 5.21
C VAL A 488 -11.91 -4.42 4.21
N LEU A 489 -10.68 -4.90 4.32
CA LEU A 489 -10.13 -5.92 3.43
C LEU A 489 -10.38 -7.31 4.01
N GLY A 490 -10.99 -8.17 3.20
CA GLY A 490 -11.16 -9.60 3.43
C GLY A 490 -10.24 -10.41 2.52
N THR A 491 -9.87 -11.61 2.97
CA THR A 491 -9.19 -12.57 2.09
C THR A 491 -10.24 -13.33 1.29
N THR A 492 -10.21 -13.20 -0.02
CA THR A 492 -11.07 -13.93 -0.96
C THR A 492 -10.19 -14.74 -1.93
N VAL A 493 -10.82 -15.59 -2.74
CA VAL A 493 -10.13 -16.40 -3.75
C VAL A 493 -10.32 -15.71 -5.10
N CYS A 494 -9.24 -15.19 -5.68
CA CYS A 494 -9.25 -14.62 -7.02
C CYS A 494 -8.75 -15.65 -8.04
N THR A 495 -9.19 -15.52 -9.29
CA THR A 495 -8.63 -16.28 -10.40
C THR A 495 -7.44 -15.56 -11.02
N ARG A 496 -6.37 -16.31 -11.30
CA ARG A 496 -5.16 -15.83 -11.97
C ARG A 496 -4.96 -16.60 -13.26
N PHE A 497 -4.84 -15.89 -14.36
CA PHE A 497 -4.60 -16.45 -15.68
C PHE A 497 -3.10 -16.39 -16.04
N ASP A 498 -2.45 -17.55 -16.12
CA ASP A 498 -1.03 -17.69 -16.47
C ASP A 498 -0.90 -18.07 -17.95
N TRP A 499 -0.86 -17.04 -18.82
CA TRP A 499 -0.89 -17.17 -20.29
C TRP A 499 0.22 -18.05 -20.88
N GLN A 500 1.35 -18.20 -20.16
CA GLN A 500 2.50 -18.99 -20.60
C GLN A 500 2.12 -20.45 -20.89
N TRP A 501 1.16 -20.99 -20.13
CA TRP A 501 0.71 -22.37 -20.31
C TRP A 501 -0.16 -22.57 -21.57
N VAL A 502 -0.69 -21.50 -22.14
CA VAL A 502 -1.51 -21.53 -23.36
C VAL A 502 -0.66 -21.53 -24.63
N LEU A 503 0.65 -21.27 -24.53
CA LEU A 503 1.56 -21.27 -25.67
C LEU A 503 1.61 -22.63 -26.38
N LEU A 504 1.64 -23.74 -25.64
CA LEU A 504 1.66 -25.08 -26.23
C LEU A 504 0.45 -25.33 -27.15
N PRO A 505 -0.81 -25.23 -26.69
CA PRO A 505 -1.96 -25.45 -27.57
C PRO A 505 -1.99 -24.49 -28.76
N ILE A 506 -1.61 -23.22 -28.57
CA ILE A 506 -1.51 -22.25 -29.67
C ILE A 506 -0.52 -22.74 -30.74
N THR A 507 0.70 -23.10 -30.34
CA THR A 507 1.73 -23.58 -31.26
C THR A 507 1.30 -24.83 -32.02
N LEU A 508 0.58 -25.75 -31.36
CA LEU A 508 0.08 -26.97 -32.00
C LEU A 508 -1.00 -26.67 -33.05
N VAL A 509 -1.93 -25.75 -32.76
CA VAL A 509 -2.94 -25.32 -33.76
C VAL A 509 -2.26 -24.71 -34.96
N PHE A 510 -1.32 -23.78 -34.75
CA PHE A 510 -0.58 -23.17 -35.85
C PHE A 510 0.22 -24.20 -36.66
N ALA A 511 0.91 -25.13 -35.99
CA ALA A 511 1.60 -26.22 -36.65
C ALA A 511 0.64 -27.07 -37.50
N THR A 512 -0.54 -27.41 -36.99
CA THR A 512 -1.53 -28.16 -37.78
C THR A 512 -2.09 -27.38 -38.97
N ALA A 513 -2.36 -26.09 -38.80
CA ALA A 513 -2.83 -25.24 -39.89
C ALA A 513 -1.77 -25.15 -40.99
N ILE A 514 -0.49 -24.97 -40.64
CA ILE A 514 0.62 -24.94 -41.58
C ILE A 514 0.77 -26.30 -42.29
N LEU A 515 0.69 -27.42 -41.56
CA LEU A 515 0.75 -28.76 -42.15
C LEU A 515 -0.38 -29.01 -43.14
N LEU A 516 -1.61 -28.59 -42.83
CA LEU A 516 -2.75 -28.71 -43.72
C LEU A 516 -2.58 -27.86 -44.97
N ILE A 517 -2.18 -26.58 -44.81
CA ILE A 517 -1.92 -25.68 -45.94
C ILE A 517 -0.83 -26.25 -46.83
N PHE A 518 0.25 -26.77 -46.24
CA PHE A 518 1.33 -27.40 -46.98
C PHE A 518 0.85 -28.65 -47.72
N ALA A 519 0.10 -29.53 -47.06
CA ALA A 519 -0.43 -30.75 -47.69
C ALA A 519 -1.35 -30.43 -48.87
N VAL A 520 -2.21 -29.41 -48.72
CA VAL A 520 -3.09 -28.91 -49.78
C VAL A 520 -2.28 -28.30 -50.92
N ALA A 521 -1.35 -27.39 -50.63
CA ALA A 521 -0.51 -26.75 -51.64
C ALA A 521 0.28 -27.79 -52.44
N GLN A 522 0.88 -28.77 -51.75
CA GLN A 522 1.62 -29.84 -52.40
C GLN A 522 0.72 -30.71 -53.29
N SER A 523 -0.56 -30.90 -52.92
CA SER A 523 -1.54 -31.61 -53.77
C SER A 523 -2.00 -30.80 -54.97
N TRP A 524 -1.86 -29.48 -54.93
CA TRP A 524 -2.14 -28.62 -56.07
C TRP A 524 -0.95 -28.51 -57.03
N THR A 525 0.27 -28.52 -56.51
CA THR A 525 1.48 -28.42 -57.33
C THR A 525 1.85 -29.71 -58.03
N ASP A 526 1.50 -30.86 -57.45
CA ASP A 526 1.84 -32.18 -57.98
C ASP A 526 0.57 -33.02 -58.20
N PRO A 527 -0.14 -32.80 -59.32
CA PRO A 527 -1.37 -33.51 -59.64
C PRO A 527 -1.13 -34.98 -60.04
N ALA A 528 0.13 -35.42 -60.18
CA ALA A 528 0.44 -36.80 -60.50
C ALA A 528 0.10 -37.76 -59.34
N VAL A 529 0.12 -37.25 -58.09
CA VAL A 529 -0.24 -38.03 -56.89
C VAL A 529 -1.68 -37.71 -56.46
N PRO A 530 -2.64 -38.66 -56.59
CA PRO A 530 -4.04 -38.40 -56.27
C PRO A 530 -4.31 -38.22 -54.77
N VAL A 531 -5.43 -37.58 -54.43
CA VAL A 531 -5.78 -37.24 -53.03
C VAL A 531 -6.59 -38.36 -52.38
N TRP A 532 -5.92 -39.44 -52.01
CA TRP A 532 -6.57 -40.62 -51.42
C TRP A 532 -6.66 -40.60 -49.89
N LYS A 533 -5.97 -39.67 -49.21
CA LYS A 533 -6.02 -39.48 -47.76
C LYS A 533 -5.86 -40.81 -46.98
N THR A 534 -6.70 -41.08 -45.99
CA THR A 534 -6.71 -42.31 -45.19
C THR A 534 -7.37 -43.53 -45.87
N SER A 535 -7.85 -43.42 -47.11
CA SER A 535 -8.57 -44.49 -47.81
C SER A 535 -7.71 -45.74 -48.05
N ILE A 536 -8.37 -46.91 -48.19
CA ILE A 536 -7.74 -48.18 -48.60
C ILE A 536 -8.07 -48.54 -50.06
N LEU A 537 -9.06 -47.88 -50.66
CA LEU A 537 -9.57 -48.19 -51.99
C LEU A 537 -8.51 -48.24 -53.10
N PRO A 538 -7.49 -47.35 -53.13
CA PRO A 538 -6.46 -47.41 -54.17
C PRO A 538 -5.70 -48.73 -54.20
N LEU A 539 -5.45 -49.34 -53.04
CA LEU A 539 -4.74 -50.62 -52.94
C LEU A 539 -5.62 -51.81 -53.34
N LEU A 540 -6.93 -51.73 -53.09
CA LEU A 540 -7.87 -52.81 -53.41
C LEU A 540 -8.28 -52.80 -54.89
N LEU A 541 -8.34 -51.62 -55.50
CA LEU A 541 -8.80 -51.44 -56.87
C LEU A 541 -7.66 -51.36 -57.90
N TYR A 542 -6.40 -51.37 -57.45
CA TYR A 542 -5.20 -51.31 -58.30
C TYR A 542 -5.29 -52.27 -59.51
N ASN A 543 -5.53 -53.56 -59.28
CA ASN A 543 -5.59 -54.57 -60.36
C ASN A 543 -6.84 -54.47 -61.26
N LYS A 544 -7.95 -53.88 -60.78
CA LYS A 544 -9.21 -53.82 -61.54
C LYS A 544 -9.18 -52.70 -62.57
N VAL A 545 -8.50 -51.61 -62.26
CA VAL A 545 -8.32 -50.44 -63.14
C VAL A 545 -7.37 -50.76 -64.30
N GLU A 546 -6.32 -51.53 -64.04
CA GLU A 546 -5.33 -51.95 -65.06
C GLU A 546 -5.95 -52.84 -66.16
N SER A 547 -7.00 -53.62 -65.85
CA SER A 547 -7.69 -54.45 -66.85
C SER A 547 -8.61 -53.69 -67.83
N SER A 548 -8.86 -52.40 -67.60
CA SER A 548 -9.80 -51.59 -68.39
C SER A 548 -9.15 -50.59 -69.35
N HIS A 549 -7.85 -50.32 -69.23
CA HIS A 549 -7.13 -49.35 -70.07
C HIS A 549 -5.72 -49.87 -70.43
N ASP A 550 -5.43 -50.01 -71.72
CA ASP A 550 -4.17 -50.57 -72.28
C ASP A 550 -2.98 -49.58 -72.29
N GLU A 551 -3.09 -48.46 -71.55
CA GLU A 551 -2.01 -47.48 -71.39
C GLU A 551 -2.02 -46.87 -69.97
N GLY A 552 -1.25 -47.44 -69.05
CA GLY A 552 -0.91 -46.82 -67.76
C GLY A 552 -2.08 -46.56 -66.80
N MET A 553 -1.77 -46.40 -65.51
CA MET A 553 -2.80 -46.13 -64.49
C MET A 553 -3.46 -44.77 -64.73
N PRO A 554 -4.79 -44.68 -64.92
CA PRO A 554 -5.49 -43.43 -64.76
C PRO A 554 -5.39 -43.03 -63.28
N THR A 555 -4.95 -41.81 -63.02
CA THR A 555 -4.92 -41.18 -61.69
C THR A 555 -6.35 -40.93 -61.19
N LEU A 556 -7.10 -42.01 -60.90
CA LEU A 556 -8.47 -41.90 -60.40
C LEU A 556 -8.47 -41.23 -59.03
N ASP A 557 -9.26 -40.16 -58.93
CA ASP A 557 -9.43 -39.46 -57.66
C ASP A 557 -10.30 -40.29 -56.70
N LEU A 558 -10.26 -39.94 -55.41
CA LEU A 558 -10.95 -40.71 -54.37
C LEU A 558 -12.45 -40.86 -54.62
N ASP A 559 -13.11 -39.83 -55.17
CA ASP A 559 -14.54 -39.85 -55.48
C ASP A 559 -14.89 -40.86 -56.58
N GLU A 560 -14.00 -41.03 -57.56
CA GLU A 560 -14.18 -42.01 -58.63
C GLU A 560 -13.95 -43.44 -58.10
N LEU A 561 -12.92 -43.62 -57.26
CA LEU A 561 -12.69 -44.90 -56.57
C LEU A 561 -13.87 -45.28 -55.67
N GLN A 562 -14.53 -44.31 -55.02
CA GLN A 562 -15.72 -44.56 -54.22
C GLN A 562 -16.91 -45.01 -55.07
N LYS A 563 -17.18 -44.39 -56.21
CA LYS A 563 -18.23 -44.83 -57.15
C LYS A 563 -18.01 -46.26 -57.63
N VAL A 564 -16.76 -46.62 -57.93
CA VAL A 564 -16.40 -48.00 -58.30
C VAL A 564 -16.58 -48.95 -57.11
N ALA A 565 -16.25 -48.51 -55.90
CA ALA A 565 -16.41 -49.32 -54.69
C ALA A 565 -17.89 -49.61 -54.35
N GLU A 566 -18.81 -48.65 -54.58
CA GLU A 566 -20.26 -48.84 -54.34
C GLU A 566 -20.87 -49.96 -55.19
N THR A 567 -20.32 -50.20 -56.37
CA THR A 567 -20.79 -51.25 -57.29
C THR A 567 -20.02 -52.57 -57.15
N ALA A 568 -18.90 -52.57 -56.41
CA ALA A 568 -18.05 -53.74 -56.23
C ALA A 568 -18.43 -54.56 -54.98
N LYS A 569 -18.44 -55.89 -55.11
CA LYS A 569 -18.64 -56.82 -53.98
C LYS A 569 -17.33 -57.53 -53.68
N ALA A 570 -16.89 -57.50 -52.41
CA ALA A 570 -15.69 -58.18 -51.96
C ALA A 570 -16.05 -59.35 -51.02
N LYS A 571 -15.40 -60.51 -51.19
CA LYS A 571 -15.48 -61.65 -50.27
C LYS A 571 -14.07 -62.17 -50.00
N PHE A 572 -13.64 -62.16 -48.74
CA PHE A 572 -12.38 -62.80 -48.34
C PHE A 572 -12.53 -64.32 -48.46
N GLN A 573 -11.78 -64.95 -49.37
CA GLN A 573 -11.68 -66.40 -49.49
C GLN A 573 -10.37 -66.89 -48.89
N THR A 574 -10.43 -67.87 -47.98
CA THR A 574 -9.29 -68.37 -47.19
C THR A 574 -8.72 -69.70 -47.70
N ARG A 575 -8.76 -70.04 -49.00
CA ARG A 575 -8.05 -71.24 -49.49
C ARG A 575 -7.51 -71.20 -50.92
N THR A 576 -6.34 -71.81 -51.02
CA THR A 576 -5.35 -71.97 -52.09
C THR A 576 -5.81 -72.81 -53.28
N SER A 577 -5.93 -72.20 -54.46
CA SER A 577 -5.49 -72.74 -55.77
C SER A 577 -6.06 -71.87 -56.89
N ALA A 578 -5.23 -71.54 -57.88
CA ALA A 578 -5.57 -70.75 -59.05
C ALA A 578 -6.84 -71.24 -59.79
N ARG A 579 -7.81 -70.34 -60.00
CA ARG A 579 -8.54 -70.04 -61.26
C ARG A 579 -9.60 -68.99 -60.93
N ILE A 580 -9.52 -67.81 -61.52
CA ILE A 580 -10.68 -66.89 -61.59
C ILE A 580 -11.45 -67.31 -62.82
N GLU A 581 -12.71 -67.67 -62.62
CA GLU A 581 -13.68 -68.03 -63.64
C GLU A 581 -14.80 -66.98 -63.62
N GLY A 582 -15.26 -66.62 -64.82
CA GLY A 582 -16.43 -65.79 -65.12
C GLY A 582 -16.11 -64.30 -65.33
N ASP A 583 -16.52 -63.62 -66.39
CA ASP A 583 -17.32 -63.98 -67.57
C ASP A 583 -16.98 -62.94 -68.67
N LEU A 584 -16.95 -63.37 -69.92
CA LEU A 584 -16.79 -62.54 -71.12
C LEU A 584 -18.08 -62.68 -71.96
N MET A 585 -18.78 -61.55 -72.15
CA MET A 585 -19.91 -61.28 -73.06
C MET A 585 -21.22 -62.04 -72.72
N GLU A 586 -22.41 -61.44 -72.62
CA GLU A 586 -23.06 -60.24 -73.19
C GLU A 586 -23.98 -59.55 -72.16
#